data_AF-A0A9N7N4Q1-F1
#
_entry.id   AF-A0A9N7N4Q1-F1
#
_cell.length_a   1.000
_cell.length_b   1.000
_cell.length_c   1.000
_cell.angle_alpha   90.00
_cell.angle_beta   90.00
_cell.angle_gamma   90.00
#
_symmetry.space_group_name_H-M   'P 1'
#
loop_
_entity.id
_entity.type
_entity.pdbx_description
1 polymer ?
#
loop_
_entity_poly.entity_id
_entity_poly.type
_entity_poly.pdbx_seq_one_letter_code
_entity_poly.pdbx_strand_id
1 'polypeptide(L)'
;MYRMSLMALIADELPGVNRERCIKIAIVHDIAEAIVGDITPSDGVPKEEKSRMEQEALDEMCKVLGGGMRAEEIKELWQEYENMSSIEAKLVKDFDKVEMILQALEYETEHGKVLDEFFLSTAGKIQTEIGKRWAAEITSRRNSQLANRLNYRSNARKDDSMYDTARIVLKMKYVSITMTGRRPSLLLGPLPAVITTGKSTEVPSEIKSMDPETKLPKKPNFDPLKAHELTEGGQPEFRKVYVPAHRLKPLENAWKEIYNLIYKVMKVDIRMNLKARRVELKNKPETPDIGHLQRCADFVHAFVLGFEFRDAESMLKCDELYVDSFEIRDVKSLRGEHLSRAVGRLSGKSGKTKFAIENATGTRVVIADTRIHVLGPFARIKVARNCLCSLIMGSPAAKVYSKLRRVASRLDSIA
;
A
#
# COMPACT_ATOMS: atom_id res chain seq x y z
N MET A 1 -11.22 5.50 4.93
CA MET A 1 -11.25 6.63 5.89
C MET A 1 -10.93 8.03 5.35
N TYR A 2 -9.73 8.61 5.52
CA TYR A 2 -9.50 10.08 5.37
C TYR A 2 -9.84 10.67 3.99
N ARG A 3 -9.61 9.90 2.92
CA ARG A 3 -9.89 10.33 1.54
C ARG A 3 -11.36 10.64 1.32
N MET A 4 -12.28 9.90 1.95
CA MET A 4 -13.73 10.14 1.81
C MET A 4 -14.16 11.45 2.51
N SER A 5 -13.60 11.74 3.68
CA SER A 5 -13.84 13.03 4.35
C SER A 5 -13.30 14.20 3.50
N LEU A 6 -12.15 14.01 2.85
CA LEU A 6 -11.60 15.00 1.93
C LEU A 6 -12.47 15.15 0.67
N MET A 7 -12.99 14.04 0.12
CA MET A 7 -13.96 14.05 -0.98
C MET A 7 -15.22 14.85 -0.63
N ALA A 8 -15.78 14.64 0.57
CA ALA A 8 -16.91 15.42 1.07
C ALA A 8 -16.56 16.91 1.23
N LEU A 9 -15.33 17.23 1.65
CA LEU A 9 -14.86 18.61 1.81
C LEU A 9 -14.71 19.35 0.47
N ILE A 10 -14.17 18.69 -0.56
CA ILE A 10 -13.90 19.30 -1.87
C ILE A 10 -15.09 19.22 -2.84
N ALA A 11 -16.13 18.47 -2.52
CA ALA A 11 -17.31 18.37 -3.36
C ALA A 11 -17.98 19.75 -3.53
N ASP A 12 -18.44 20.00 -4.77
CA ASP A 12 -19.18 21.22 -5.13
C ASP A 12 -20.37 21.42 -4.17
N GLU A 13 -20.77 22.67 -3.95
CA GLU A 13 -21.95 22.97 -3.15
C GLU A 13 -23.20 22.39 -3.82
N LEU A 14 -23.77 21.37 -3.18
CA LEU A 14 -25.02 20.73 -3.60
C LEU A 14 -26.20 21.36 -2.85
N PRO A 15 -27.22 21.89 -3.56
CA PRO A 15 -28.42 22.40 -2.91
C PRO A 15 -29.07 21.32 -2.03
N GLY A 16 -29.30 21.64 -0.76
CA GLY A 16 -29.97 20.75 0.19
C GLY A 16 -29.09 19.64 0.78
N VAL A 17 -27.77 19.69 0.59
CA VAL A 17 -26.82 18.76 1.22
C VAL A 17 -25.96 19.49 2.25
N ASN A 18 -25.92 18.99 3.48
CA ASN A 18 -25.05 19.53 4.51
C ASN A 18 -23.64 18.92 4.44
N ARG A 19 -22.67 19.71 3.97
CA ARG A 19 -21.25 19.32 3.86
C ARG A 19 -20.64 18.85 5.19
N GLU A 20 -20.91 19.56 6.29
CA GLU A 20 -20.39 19.18 7.61
C GLU A 20 -20.92 17.81 8.02
N ARG A 21 -22.20 17.54 7.77
CA ARG A 21 -22.81 16.25 8.05
C ARG A 21 -22.19 15.14 7.19
N CYS A 22 -21.95 15.37 5.89
CA CYS A 22 -21.23 14.41 5.03
C CYS A 22 -19.83 14.08 5.58
N ILE A 23 -19.08 15.08 6.07
CA ILE A 23 -17.76 14.86 6.66
C ILE A 23 -17.86 14.02 7.93
N LYS A 24 -18.83 14.33 8.81
CA LYS A 24 -19.07 13.55 10.04
C LYS A 24 -19.43 12.10 9.73
N ILE A 25 -20.35 11.86 8.79
CA ILE A 25 -20.72 10.51 8.35
C ILE A 25 -19.49 9.78 7.79
N ALA A 26 -18.71 10.42 6.92
CA ALA A 26 -17.50 9.82 6.33
C ALA A 26 -16.43 9.47 7.37
N ILE A 27 -16.36 10.15 8.51
CA ILE A 27 -15.41 9.83 9.58
C ILE A 27 -15.83 8.58 10.35
N VAL A 28 -17.14 8.34 10.52
CA VAL A 28 -17.66 7.25 11.36
C VAL A 28 -18.12 6.02 10.57
N HIS A 29 -18.18 6.08 9.25
CA HIS A 29 -18.80 5.04 8.42
C HIS A 29 -18.20 3.63 8.60
N ASP A 30 -16.88 3.53 8.77
CA ASP A 30 -16.11 2.29 8.95
C ASP A 30 -15.58 2.12 10.38
N ILE A 31 -16.14 2.87 11.34
CA ILE A 31 -15.66 2.85 12.74
C ILE A 31 -15.75 1.45 13.37
N ALA A 32 -16.77 0.67 13.00
CA ALA A 32 -16.98 -0.69 13.50
C ALA A 32 -15.92 -1.69 12.99
N GLU A 33 -15.30 -1.43 11.83
CA GLU A 33 -14.26 -2.29 11.25
C GLU A 33 -12.98 -2.32 12.11
N ALA A 34 -12.78 -1.33 12.98
CA ALA A 34 -11.68 -1.32 13.94
C ALA A 34 -11.75 -2.49 14.95
N ILE A 35 -12.93 -3.04 15.20
CA ILE A 35 -13.16 -4.20 16.08
C ILE A 35 -13.49 -5.44 15.26
N VAL A 36 -14.42 -5.32 14.31
CA VAL A 36 -14.93 -6.46 13.52
C VAL A 36 -13.91 -6.95 12.49
N GLY A 37 -13.02 -6.07 12.04
CA GLY A 37 -12.18 -6.30 10.87
C GLY A 37 -12.94 -6.04 9.56
N ASP A 38 -12.20 -6.03 8.45
CA ASP A 38 -12.74 -5.83 7.11
C ASP A 38 -13.38 -7.13 6.58
N ILE A 39 -14.68 -7.31 6.85
CA ILE A 39 -15.45 -8.45 6.34
C ILE A 39 -15.83 -8.19 4.88
N THR A 40 -15.22 -8.97 3.98
CA THR A 40 -15.45 -8.92 2.55
C THR A 40 -16.53 -9.91 2.12
N PRO A 41 -17.14 -9.73 0.93
CA PRO A 41 -18.10 -10.71 0.39
C PRO A 41 -17.53 -12.13 0.24
N SER A 42 -16.20 -12.28 0.17
CA SER A 42 -15.52 -13.57 0.04
C SER A 42 -15.52 -14.38 1.34
N ASP A 43 -15.75 -13.74 2.49
CA ASP A 43 -15.74 -14.38 3.80
C ASP A 43 -17.01 -15.17 4.10
N GLY A 44 -18.03 -15.07 3.23
CA GLY A 44 -19.26 -15.87 3.32
C GLY A 44 -20.16 -15.53 4.51
N VAL A 45 -19.90 -14.43 5.21
CA VAL A 45 -20.71 -13.94 6.33
C VAL A 45 -22.02 -13.34 5.77
N PRO A 46 -23.21 -13.81 6.23
CA PRO A 46 -24.48 -13.22 5.85
C PRO A 46 -24.55 -11.73 6.20
N LYS A 47 -25.28 -10.94 5.42
CA LYS A 47 -25.37 -9.49 5.62
C LYS A 47 -25.94 -9.14 6.99
N GLU A 48 -26.92 -9.91 7.45
CA GLU A 48 -27.58 -9.73 8.74
C GLU A 48 -26.59 -9.98 9.89
N GLU A 49 -25.73 -10.98 9.74
CA GLU A 49 -24.70 -11.32 10.73
C GLU A 49 -23.60 -10.25 10.75
N LYS A 50 -23.14 -9.80 9.58
CA LYS A 50 -22.19 -8.67 9.46
C LYS A 50 -22.74 -7.43 10.17
N SER A 51 -23.99 -7.07 9.88
CA SER A 51 -24.65 -5.91 10.49
C SER A 51 -24.81 -6.05 12.01
N ARG A 52 -25.13 -7.24 12.52
CA ARG A 52 -25.17 -7.51 13.97
C ARG A 52 -23.82 -7.30 14.63
N MET A 53 -22.76 -7.87 14.05
CA MET A 53 -21.39 -7.75 14.56
C MET A 53 -20.92 -6.29 14.57
N GLU A 54 -21.19 -5.55 13.50
CA GLU A 54 -20.85 -4.12 13.41
C GLU A 54 -21.63 -3.27 14.43
N GLN A 55 -22.90 -3.58 14.65
CA GLN A 55 -23.73 -2.92 15.66
C GLN A 55 -23.22 -3.18 17.08
N GLU A 56 -22.81 -4.41 17.40
CA GLU A 56 -22.23 -4.77 18.69
C GLU A 56 -20.88 -4.06 18.93
N ALA A 57 -20.04 -4.00 17.91
CA ALA A 57 -18.77 -3.25 17.94
C ALA A 57 -19.01 -1.76 18.17
N LEU A 58 -19.97 -1.16 17.47
CA LEU A 58 -20.33 0.25 17.66
C LEU A 58 -20.79 0.51 19.09
N ASP A 59 -21.61 -0.37 19.66
CA ASP A 59 -22.07 -0.26 21.05
C ASP A 59 -20.92 -0.36 22.05
N GLU A 60 -19.94 -1.21 21.80
CA GLU A 60 -18.72 -1.30 22.60
C GLU A 60 -17.88 -0.01 22.51
N MET A 61 -17.66 0.52 21.30
CA MET A 61 -16.92 1.77 21.10
C MET A 61 -17.60 2.95 21.79
N CYS A 62 -18.92 3.05 21.71
CA CYS A 62 -19.70 4.08 22.38
C CYS A 62 -19.57 4.01 23.92
N LYS A 63 -19.39 2.81 24.50
CA LYS A 63 -19.09 2.66 25.93
C LYS A 63 -17.69 3.16 26.26
N VAL A 64 -16.69 2.83 25.44
CA VAL A 64 -15.29 3.27 25.61
C VAL A 64 -15.18 4.80 25.54
N LEU A 65 -15.97 5.45 24.67
CA LEU A 65 -16.02 6.91 24.55
C LEU A 65 -16.72 7.62 25.73
N GLY A 66 -17.13 6.89 26.77
CA GLY A 66 -17.77 7.44 27.96
C GLY A 66 -19.27 7.71 27.81
N GLY A 67 -19.89 7.24 26.72
CA GLY A 67 -21.31 7.42 26.44
C GLY A 67 -21.75 8.87 26.25
N GLY A 68 -23.02 9.15 26.56
CA GLY A 68 -23.61 10.48 26.48
C GLY A 68 -23.92 10.95 25.05
N MET A 69 -24.20 12.25 24.90
CA MET A 69 -24.72 12.82 23.65
C MET A 69 -23.82 12.61 22.43
N ARG A 70 -22.48 12.59 22.61
CA ARG A 70 -21.55 12.38 21.50
C ARG A 70 -21.55 10.93 21.01
N ALA A 71 -21.68 9.98 21.93
CA ALA A 71 -21.77 8.57 21.57
C ALA A 71 -23.07 8.31 20.80
N GLU A 72 -24.16 8.98 21.19
CA GLU A 72 -25.44 8.89 20.48
C GLU A 72 -25.36 9.52 19.08
N GLU A 73 -24.73 10.70 18.93
CA GLU A 73 -24.50 11.31 17.60
C GLU A 73 -23.72 10.37 16.66
N ILE A 74 -22.69 9.67 17.17
CA ILE A 74 -21.93 8.69 16.38
C ILE A 74 -22.83 7.53 15.93
N LYS A 75 -23.68 7.01 16.82
CA LYS A 75 -24.63 5.93 16.48
C LYS A 75 -25.62 6.38 15.42
N GLU A 76 -26.20 7.56 15.58
CA GLU A 76 -27.14 8.12 14.61
C GLU A 76 -26.51 8.28 13.23
N LEU A 77 -25.29 8.83 13.16
CA LEU A 77 -24.57 9.03 11.90
C LEU A 77 -24.21 7.71 11.22
N TRP A 78 -23.79 6.70 12.00
CA TRP A 78 -23.48 5.36 11.46
C TRP A 78 -24.74 4.67 10.94
N GLN A 79 -25.84 4.72 11.69
CA GLN A 79 -27.14 4.17 11.27
C GLN A 79 -27.70 4.88 10.04
N GLU A 80 -27.50 6.20 9.93
CA GLU A 80 -27.88 6.99 8.76
C GLU A 80 -27.14 6.52 7.50
N TYR A 81 -25.84 6.22 7.63
CA TYR A 81 -25.01 5.68 6.56
C TYR A 81 -25.44 4.29 6.12
N GLU A 82 -25.64 3.37 7.08
CA GLU A 82 -26.02 1.98 6.78
C GLU A 82 -27.41 1.88 6.15
N ASN A 83 -28.36 2.68 6.64
CA ASN A 83 -29.72 2.70 6.10
C ASN A 83 -29.85 3.55 4.83
N MET A 84 -28.81 4.32 4.46
CA MET A 84 -28.87 5.30 3.37
C MET A 84 -30.09 6.23 3.46
N SER A 85 -30.42 6.67 4.67
CA SER A 85 -31.69 7.34 4.96
C SER A 85 -31.73 8.81 4.53
N SER A 86 -30.56 9.45 4.36
CA SER A 86 -30.42 10.85 3.93
C SER A 86 -29.72 11.00 2.57
N ILE A 87 -29.75 12.21 2.01
CA ILE A 87 -28.99 12.52 0.78
C ILE A 87 -27.48 12.55 1.06
N GLU A 88 -27.10 12.99 2.26
CA GLU A 88 -25.73 12.97 2.77
C GLU A 88 -25.19 11.55 2.86
N ALA A 89 -25.93 10.62 3.46
CA ALA A 89 -25.53 9.22 3.56
C ALA A 89 -25.38 8.56 2.18
N LYS A 90 -26.32 8.82 1.26
CA LYS A 90 -26.22 8.34 -0.14
C LYS A 90 -24.98 8.87 -0.84
N LEU A 91 -24.67 10.16 -0.66
CA LEU A 91 -23.49 10.79 -1.22
C LEU A 91 -22.21 10.19 -0.65
N VAL A 92 -22.13 9.97 0.66
CA VAL A 92 -20.95 9.36 1.30
C VAL A 92 -20.80 7.89 0.90
N LYS A 93 -21.90 7.13 0.75
CA LYS A 93 -21.88 5.75 0.21
C LYS A 93 -21.43 5.69 -1.25
N ASP A 94 -21.62 6.77 -2.01
CA ASP A 94 -21.07 6.90 -3.35
C ASP A 94 -19.58 7.26 -3.31
N PHE A 95 -19.15 8.15 -2.42
CA PHE A 95 -17.74 8.45 -2.22
C PHE A 95 -16.92 7.23 -1.82
N ASP A 96 -17.47 6.36 -0.98
CA ASP A 96 -16.87 5.06 -0.64
C ASP A 96 -16.57 4.22 -1.90
N LYS A 97 -17.55 4.06 -2.78
CA LYS A 97 -17.37 3.33 -4.05
C LYS A 97 -16.39 4.03 -5.00
N VAL A 98 -16.41 5.36 -5.04
CA VAL A 98 -15.50 6.17 -5.87
C VAL A 98 -14.07 6.05 -5.37
N GLU A 99 -13.87 6.04 -4.06
CA GLU A 99 -12.57 5.84 -3.42
C GLU A 99 -12.02 4.45 -3.77
N MET A 100 -12.85 3.41 -3.67
CA MET A 100 -12.48 2.04 -4.01
C MET A 100 -11.98 1.92 -5.47
N ILE A 101 -12.68 2.49 -6.45
CA ILE A 101 -12.24 2.43 -7.86
C ILE A 101 -11.05 3.35 -8.17
N LEU A 102 -10.90 4.46 -7.43
CA LEU A 102 -9.71 5.31 -7.51
C LEU A 102 -8.48 4.54 -7.02
N GLN A 103 -8.61 3.87 -5.88
CA GLN A 103 -7.56 3.02 -5.32
C GLN A 103 -7.20 1.89 -6.28
N ALA A 104 -8.20 1.23 -6.91
CA ALA A 104 -7.95 0.21 -7.92
C ALA A 104 -7.14 0.77 -9.12
N LEU A 105 -7.48 1.97 -9.62
CA LEU A 105 -6.72 2.62 -10.70
C LEU A 105 -5.27 2.92 -10.31
N GLU A 106 -5.04 3.40 -9.08
CA GLU A 106 -3.69 3.64 -8.55
C GLU A 106 -2.86 2.34 -8.54
N TYR A 107 -3.44 1.24 -8.02
CA TYR A 107 -2.81 -0.08 -8.02
C TYR A 107 -2.52 -0.62 -9.43
N GLU A 108 -3.45 -0.47 -10.37
CA GLU A 108 -3.22 -0.86 -11.76
C GLU A 108 -2.08 -0.06 -12.39
N THR A 109 -1.95 1.23 -12.04
CA THR A 109 -0.92 2.13 -12.55
C THR A 109 0.46 1.76 -12.03
N GLU A 110 0.58 1.56 -10.71
CA GLU A 110 1.86 1.35 -10.05
C GLU A 110 2.37 -0.10 -10.18
N HIS A 111 1.47 -1.08 -10.10
CA HIS A 111 1.85 -2.49 -10.03
C HIS A 111 1.48 -3.30 -11.28
N GLY A 112 0.83 -2.68 -12.27
CA GLY A 112 0.48 -3.35 -13.53
C GLY A 112 -0.55 -4.48 -13.37
N LYS A 113 -1.31 -4.49 -12.26
CA LYS A 113 -2.41 -5.45 -12.03
C LYS A 113 -3.59 -5.15 -12.95
N VAL A 114 -4.51 -6.11 -13.07
CA VAL A 114 -5.80 -5.97 -13.74
C VAL A 114 -6.89 -6.18 -12.69
N LEU A 115 -7.64 -5.13 -12.39
CA LEU A 115 -8.59 -5.05 -11.28
C LEU A 115 -10.01 -4.74 -11.80
N ASP A 116 -10.38 -5.34 -12.94
CA ASP A 116 -11.68 -5.13 -13.60
C ASP A 116 -12.88 -5.38 -12.69
N GLU A 117 -12.77 -6.35 -11.78
CA GLU A 117 -13.84 -6.73 -10.87
C GLU A 117 -14.32 -5.56 -10.00
N PHE A 118 -13.41 -4.67 -9.56
CA PHE A 118 -13.76 -3.52 -8.73
C PHE A 118 -14.57 -2.48 -9.51
N PHE A 119 -14.24 -2.25 -10.79
CA PHE A 119 -14.99 -1.36 -11.67
C PHE A 119 -16.34 -1.95 -12.07
N LEU A 120 -16.40 -3.25 -12.33
CA LEU A 120 -17.65 -3.95 -12.64
C LEU A 120 -18.59 -3.99 -11.43
N SER A 121 -18.04 -4.15 -10.23
CA SER A 121 -18.81 -4.24 -8.98
C SER A 121 -19.53 -2.94 -8.62
N THR A 122 -19.04 -1.79 -9.09
CA THR A 122 -19.60 -0.46 -8.81
C THR A 122 -20.53 0.05 -9.90
N ALA A 123 -20.50 -0.57 -11.09
CA ALA A 123 -21.35 -0.20 -12.21
C ALA A 123 -22.84 -0.28 -11.83
N GLY A 124 -23.56 0.83 -11.99
CA GLY A 124 -24.99 0.93 -11.68
C GLY A 124 -25.35 1.03 -10.18
N LYS A 125 -24.37 0.99 -9.26
CA LYS A 125 -24.61 1.11 -7.82
C LYS A 125 -24.41 2.52 -7.25
N ILE A 126 -23.79 3.42 -8.03
CA ILE A 126 -23.57 4.82 -7.67
C ILE A 126 -24.84 5.62 -7.99
N GLN A 127 -25.38 6.33 -7.00
CA GLN A 127 -26.74 6.91 -7.07
C GLN A 127 -26.73 8.39 -7.48
N THR A 128 -25.92 9.18 -6.79
CA THR A 128 -25.81 10.64 -6.92
C THR A 128 -25.15 11.06 -8.23
N GLU A 129 -25.51 12.24 -8.72
CA GLU A 129 -24.94 12.79 -9.95
C GLU A 129 -23.45 13.10 -9.81
N ILE A 130 -23.02 13.62 -8.65
CA ILE A 130 -21.60 13.85 -8.36
C ILE A 130 -20.81 12.53 -8.36
N GLY A 131 -21.31 11.50 -7.67
CA GLY A 131 -20.65 10.20 -7.63
C GLY A 131 -20.47 9.62 -9.04
N LYS A 132 -21.53 9.69 -9.86
CA LYS A 132 -21.50 9.22 -11.26
C LYS A 132 -20.47 9.99 -12.09
N ARG A 133 -20.42 11.31 -11.98
CA ARG A 133 -19.44 12.15 -12.70
C ARG A 133 -18.01 11.79 -12.32
N TRP A 134 -17.72 11.61 -11.04
CA TRP A 134 -16.37 11.27 -10.58
C TRP A 134 -15.97 9.85 -10.97
N ALA A 135 -16.88 8.87 -10.86
CA ALA A 135 -16.63 7.51 -11.33
C ALA A 135 -16.39 7.43 -12.84
N ALA A 136 -17.13 8.23 -13.63
CA ALA A 136 -16.94 8.32 -15.07
C ALA A 136 -15.56 8.89 -15.42
N GLU A 137 -15.10 9.92 -14.70
CA GLU A 137 -13.75 10.50 -14.87
C GLU A 137 -12.66 9.47 -14.56
N ILE A 138 -12.75 8.73 -13.46
CA ILE A 138 -11.79 7.67 -13.11
C ILE A 138 -11.77 6.59 -14.19
N THR A 139 -12.95 6.15 -14.65
CA THR A 139 -13.07 5.15 -15.72
C THR A 139 -12.46 5.65 -17.04
N SER A 140 -12.65 6.93 -17.37
CA SER A 140 -12.05 7.57 -18.55
C SER A 140 -10.52 7.55 -18.51
N ARG A 141 -9.94 7.89 -17.34
CA ARG A 141 -8.48 7.82 -17.11
C ARG A 141 -7.95 6.40 -17.27
N ARG A 142 -8.63 5.42 -16.67
CA ARG A 142 -8.29 4.00 -16.79
C ARG A 142 -8.26 3.55 -18.26
N ASN A 143 -9.32 3.86 -19.02
CA ASN A 143 -9.42 3.50 -20.44
C ASN A 143 -8.29 4.13 -21.27
N SER A 144 -7.94 5.39 -20.99
CA SER A 144 -6.83 6.08 -21.65
C SER A 144 -5.48 5.41 -21.37
N GLN A 145 -5.23 4.98 -20.13
CA GLN A 145 -4.02 4.24 -19.78
C GLN A 145 -3.96 2.87 -20.47
N LEU A 146 -5.06 2.13 -20.50
CA LEU A 146 -5.15 0.84 -21.18
C LEU A 146 -4.90 0.99 -22.69
N ALA A 147 -5.48 2.02 -23.32
CA ALA A 147 -5.24 2.33 -24.73
C ALA A 147 -3.75 2.66 -25.00
N ASN A 148 -3.11 3.44 -24.14
CA ASN A 148 -1.68 3.75 -24.26
C ASN A 148 -0.79 2.50 -24.10
N ARG A 149 -1.12 1.59 -23.17
CA ARG A 149 -0.40 0.30 -23.03
C ARG A 149 -0.56 -0.58 -24.27
N LEU A 150 -1.74 -0.60 -24.87
CA LEU A 150 -2.01 -1.35 -26.11
C LEU A 150 -1.25 -0.75 -27.30
N ASN A 151 -1.20 0.57 -27.43
CA ASN A 151 -0.45 1.28 -28.47
C ASN A 151 1.07 1.09 -28.35
N TYR A 152 1.60 1.05 -27.12
CA TYR A 152 3.01 0.74 -26.89
C TYR A 152 3.35 -0.72 -27.25
N ARG A 153 2.46 -1.66 -26.92
CA ARG A 153 2.60 -3.09 -27.30
C ARG A 153 2.48 -3.34 -28.80
N SER A 154 1.70 -2.55 -29.54
CA SER A 154 1.59 -2.68 -30.99
C SER A 154 2.76 -2.02 -31.73
N ASN A 155 3.33 -0.92 -31.21
CA ASN A 155 4.57 -0.34 -31.75
C ASN A 155 5.80 -1.20 -31.43
N ALA A 156 5.89 -1.80 -30.24
CA ALA A 156 6.96 -2.75 -29.91
C ALA A 156 6.94 -4.02 -30.80
N ARG A 157 5.78 -4.42 -31.32
CA ARG A 157 5.66 -5.56 -32.26
C ARG A 157 6.07 -5.22 -33.71
N LYS A 158 6.26 -3.95 -34.06
CA LYS A 158 6.77 -3.58 -35.40
C LYS A 158 8.28 -3.70 -35.52
N ASP A 159 9.01 -3.64 -34.41
CA ASP A 159 10.47 -3.79 -34.39
C ASP A 159 10.93 -5.25 -34.30
N ASP A 160 10.06 -6.18 -33.89
CA ASP A 160 10.34 -7.63 -33.79
C ASP A 160 9.68 -8.46 -34.91
N SER A 161 9.57 -7.90 -36.12
CA SER A 161 9.15 -8.65 -37.31
C SER A 161 10.26 -9.57 -37.84
N MET A 162 10.65 -10.56 -37.05
CA MET A 162 11.11 -11.85 -37.57
C MET A 162 10.76 -12.93 -36.54
N TYR A 163 9.89 -13.85 -36.96
CA TYR A 163 9.34 -15.02 -36.28
C TYR A 163 7.97 -14.87 -35.58
N ASP A 164 7.04 -15.70 -36.07
CA ASP A 164 5.73 -16.07 -35.54
C ASP A 164 4.52 -15.16 -35.77
N THR A 165 4.18 -15.05 -37.06
CA THR A 165 2.80 -14.88 -37.52
C THR A 165 2.06 -16.23 -37.45
N ALA A 166 1.57 -16.65 -36.28
CA ALA A 166 0.46 -17.63 -36.17
C ALA A 166 0.07 -17.89 -34.70
N ARG A 167 -0.73 -17.02 -34.04
CA ARG A 167 -1.64 -17.47 -32.96
C ARG A 167 -2.67 -16.49 -32.40
N ILE A 168 -2.70 -15.22 -32.79
CA ILE A 168 -3.57 -14.23 -32.12
C ILE A 168 -4.84 -13.84 -32.94
N VAL A 169 -5.00 -14.33 -34.17
CA VAL A 169 -6.13 -13.96 -35.06
C VAL A 169 -7.47 -14.64 -34.68
N LEU A 170 -7.57 -15.40 -33.58
CA LEU A 170 -8.75 -16.23 -33.29
C LEU A 170 -9.55 -15.91 -32.01
N LYS A 171 -9.29 -14.80 -31.31
CA LYS A 171 -10.04 -14.47 -30.07
C LYS A 171 -10.75 -13.12 -30.01
N MET A 172 -10.85 -12.40 -31.12
CA MET A 172 -11.50 -11.07 -31.21
C MET A 172 -12.66 -11.00 -32.22
N LYS A 173 -13.40 -12.11 -32.39
CA LYS A 173 -14.55 -12.18 -33.31
C LYS A 173 -15.92 -12.40 -32.66
N TYR A 174 -16.04 -12.24 -31.35
CA TYR A 174 -17.33 -12.21 -30.67
C TYR A 174 -17.45 -10.94 -29.84
N VAL A 175 -18.64 -10.35 -29.85
CA VAL A 175 -19.02 -9.00 -29.37
C VAL A 175 -18.81 -7.89 -30.42
N SER A 176 -19.51 -8.04 -31.53
CA SER A 176 -20.15 -6.91 -32.21
C SER A 176 -21.63 -7.24 -32.30
N ILE A 177 -22.44 -6.63 -31.44
CA ILE A 177 -23.89 -6.56 -31.62
C ILE A 177 -24.31 -5.10 -31.48
N THR A 178 -25.04 -4.72 -32.52
CA THR A 178 -25.44 -3.41 -33.01
C THR A 178 -26.58 -2.82 -32.18
N MET A 179 -26.49 -1.53 -31.88
CA MET A 179 -27.62 -0.69 -31.49
C MET A 179 -28.41 -0.30 -32.74
N THR A 180 -29.58 -0.92 -32.96
CA THR A 180 -30.70 -0.31 -33.70
C THR A 180 -32.01 -0.86 -33.14
N GLY A 181 -32.87 0.05 -32.68
CA GLY A 181 -34.11 -0.28 -31.98
C GLY A 181 -35.20 -0.90 -32.87
N ARG A 182 -36.04 -1.72 -32.22
CA ARG A 182 -37.48 -1.91 -32.45
C ARG A 182 -38.04 -2.72 -31.27
N ARG A 183 -39.05 -2.19 -30.57
CA ARG A 183 -40.02 -2.98 -29.78
C ARG A 183 -40.85 -3.83 -30.77
N PRO A 184 -41.33 -5.06 -30.47
CA PRO A 184 -42.44 -5.24 -29.51
C PRO A 184 -42.56 -6.61 -28.76
N SER A 185 -43.43 -6.58 -27.74
CA SER A 185 -44.40 -7.60 -27.26
C SER A 185 -43.98 -9.04 -26.86
N LEU A 186 -44.19 -9.32 -25.57
CA LEU A 186 -44.87 -10.48 -24.94
C LEU A 186 -45.08 -11.75 -25.79
N LEU A 187 -44.52 -12.88 -25.32
CA LEU A 187 -45.25 -14.15 -25.20
C LEU A 187 -44.53 -15.11 -24.25
N LEU A 188 -45.28 -15.54 -23.24
CA LEU A 188 -44.99 -16.55 -22.22
C LEU A 188 -44.80 -17.93 -22.88
N GLY A 189 -43.86 -18.74 -22.39
CA GLY A 189 -43.73 -20.16 -22.73
C GLY A 189 -42.83 -20.89 -21.70
N PRO A 190 -43.21 -22.10 -21.24
CA PRO A 190 -42.79 -22.63 -19.93
C PRO A 190 -41.46 -23.40 -19.94
N LEU A 191 -40.79 -23.42 -18.78
CA LEU A 191 -39.66 -24.28 -18.45
C LEU A 191 -40.09 -25.76 -18.38
N PRO A 192 -39.28 -26.72 -18.87
CA PRO A 192 -39.60 -28.13 -18.75
C PRO A 192 -39.29 -28.66 -17.34
N ALA A 193 -40.25 -29.42 -16.82
CA ALA A 193 -40.18 -30.19 -15.59
C ALA A 193 -39.39 -31.50 -15.78
N VAL A 194 -38.64 -31.93 -14.77
CA VAL A 194 -38.34 -33.35 -14.52
C VAL A 194 -38.48 -33.66 -13.04
N ILE A 195 -39.67 -34.15 -12.72
CA ILE A 195 -40.02 -35.38 -11.97
C ILE A 195 -39.35 -35.61 -10.61
N THR A 196 -40.25 -35.53 -9.62
CA THR A 196 -40.14 -35.94 -8.24
C THR A 196 -40.28 -37.46 -8.09
N THR A 197 -39.51 -38.07 -7.19
CA THR A 197 -40.00 -39.14 -6.31
C THR A 197 -39.42 -38.79 -4.93
N GLY A 198 -40.15 -38.63 -3.82
CA GLY A 198 -41.51 -38.98 -3.48
C GLY A 198 -41.46 -39.87 -2.23
N LYS A 199 -41.28 -39.28 -1.04
CA LYS A 199 -41.83 -39.82 0.21
C LYS A 199 -41.88 -38.75 1.32
N SER A 200 -43.11 -38.39 1.61
CA SER A 200 -43.64 -37.60 2.72
C SER A 200 -43.41 -38.26 4.08
N THR A 201 -43.12 -37.46 5.09
CA THR A 201 -43.71 -37.61 6.44
C THR A 201 -43.60 -36.31 7.22
N GLU A 202 -44.62 -36.09 8.03
CA GLU A 202 -45.02 -34.88 8.72
C GLU A 202 -44.02 -34.38 9.77
N VAL A 203 -44.19 -33.09 10.08
CA VAL A 203 -43.51 -32.34 11.14
C VAL A 203 -44.03 -32.80 12.51
N PRO A 204 -43.16 -33.21 13.46
CA PRO A 204 -43.52 -33.22 14.87
C PRO A 204 -43.04 -31.91 15.50
N SER A 205 -44.01 -31.07 15.87
CA SER A 205 -43.87 -30.04 16.88
C SER A 205 -43.64 -30.69 18.25
N GLU A 206 -42.43 -30.63 18.79
CA GLU A 206 -42.18 -30.86 20.21
C GLU A 206 -40.97 -30.03 20.66
N ILE A 207 -41.26 -29.00 21.45
CA ILE A 207 -40.28 -28.24 22.24
C ILE A 207 -39.80 -29.18 23.34
N LYS A 208 -38.58 -29.69 23.23
CA LYS A 208 -37.86 -30.32 24.35
C LYS A 208 -36.80 -29.35 24.86
N SER A 209 -36.99 -28.92 26.11
CA SER A 209 -36.03 -28.21 26.94
C SER A 209 -34.66 -28.90 26.91
N MET A 210 -33.61 -28.16 26.53
CA MET A 210 -32.23 -28.62 26.61
C MET A 210 -31.70 -28.50 28.05
N ASP A 211 -31.10 -29.58 28.54
CA ASP A 211 -30.34 -29.64 29.79
C ASP A 211 -29.13 -28.67 29.79
N PRO A 212 -28.81 -28.02 30.92
CA PRO A 212 -27.79 -26.97 30.98
C PRO A 212 -26.39 -27.54 31.26
N GLU A 213 -25.87 -28.45 30.43
CA GLU A 213 -24.45 -28.85 30.59
C GLU A 213 -23.85 -29.52 29.35
N THR A 214 -23.77 -28.80 28.22
CA THR A 214 -22.90 -29.20 27.12
C THR A 214 -21.71 -28.24 27.03
N LYS A 215 -20.53 -28.69 27.47
CA LYS A 215 -19.27 -27.95 27.34
C LYS A 215 -19.05 -27.57 25.87
N LEU A 216 -18.93 -26.27 25.61
CA LEU A 216 -18.57 -25.73 24.29
C LEU A 216 -17.30 -26.42 23.76
N PRO A 217 -17.22 -26.72 22.45
CA PRO A 217 -15.99 -27.27 21.86
C PRO A 217 -14.84 -26.29 22.08
N LYS A 218 -13.66 -26.81 22.49
CA LYS A 218 -12.46 -25.99 22.67
C LYS A 218 -12.14 -25.28 21.35
N LYS A 219 -11.93 -23.96 21.40
CA LYS A 219 -11.59 -23.15 20.23
C LYS A 219 -10.42 -23.81 19.46
N PRO A 220 -10.52 -23.95 18.13
CA PRO A 220 -9.40 -24.45 17.33
C PRO A 220 -8.20 -23.52 17.50
N ASN A 221 -7.05 -24.11 17.82
CA ASN A 221 -5.79 -23.39 17.92
C ASN A 221 -5.21 -23.30 16.51
N PHE A 222 -5.24 -22.10 15.91
CA PHE A 222 -4.60 -21.85 14.63
C PHE A 222 -3.17 -21.37 14.90
N ASP A 223 -2.19 -22.13 14.45
CA ASP A 223 -0.81 -21.68 14.50
C ASP A 223 -0.62 -20.48 13.54
N PRO A 224 0.23 -19.49 13.87
CA PRO A 224 0.50 -18.36 12.99
C PRO A 224 0.96 -18.81 11.60
N LEU A 225 0.31 -18.30 10.55
CA LEU A 225 0.70 -18.53 9.15
C LEU A 225 2.17 -18.13 8.96
N LYS A 226 2.94 -19.00 8.30
CA LYS A 226 4.35 -18.71 8.00
C LYS A 226 4.44 -17.66 6.90
N ALA A 227 5.51 -16.87 6.89
CA ALA A 227 5.72 -15.81 5.88
C ALA A 227 5.59 -16.29 4.42
N HIS A 228 5.87 -17.57 4.16
CA HIS A 228 5.72 -18.20 2.85
C HIS A 228 4.26 -18.47 2.44
N GLU A 229 3.36 -18.65 3.41
CA GLU A 229 1.93 -18.96 3.20
C GLU A 229 1.10 -17.68 3.01
N LEU A 230 1.65 -16.53 3.40
CA LEU A 230 1.05 -15.21 3.22
C LEU A 230 1.27 -14.64 1.80
N THR A 231 2.19 -15.22 1.01
CA THR A 231 2.38 -14.88 -0.42
C THR A 231 1.40 -15.65 -1.31
N GLU A 232 0.74 -14.96 -2.25
CA GLU A 232 -0.23 -15.51 -3.22
C GLU A 232 0.22 -16.91 -3.75
N GLY A 233 -0.39 -17.98 -3.22
CA GLY A 233 -0.17 -19.36 -3.68
C GLY A 233 1.13 -20.05 -3.25
N GLY A 234 1.83 -19.58 -2.21
CA GLY A 234 3.04 -20.24 -1.70
C GLY A 234 4.22 -20.18 -2.68
N GLN A 235 4.23 -19.21 -3.61
CA GLN A 235 5.33 -19.03 -4.53
C GLN A 235 6.46 -18.22 -3.87
N PRO A 236 7.72 -18.60 -4.07
CA PRO A 236 8.83 -17.86 -3.50
C PRO A 236 8.98 -16.47 -4.15
N GLU A 237 9.06 -15.42 -3.33
CA GLU A 237 9.30 -14.06 -3.76
C GLU A 237 10.80 -13.85 -4.00
N PHE A 238 11.12 -13.10 -5.06
CA PHE A 238 12.49 -12.76 -5.44
C PHE A 238 12.72 -11.25 -5.37
N ARG A 239 13.85 -10.84 -4.80
CA ARG A 239 14.35 -9.47 -4.88
C ARG A 239 15.71 -9.44 -5.53
N LYS A 240 15.95 -8.43 -6.37
CA LYS A 240 17.18 -8.30 -7.14
C LYS A 240 17.78 -6.92 -6.92
N VAL A 241 19.02 -6.88 -6.44
CA VAL A 241 19.77 -5.64 -6.21
C VAL A 241 20.90 -5.55 -7.22
N TYR A 242 20.97 -4.45 -7.97
CA TYR A 242 22.05 -4.20 -8.93
C TYR A 242 23.31 -3.69 -8.22
N VAL A 243 24.48 -4.18 -8.65
CA VAL A 243 25.78 -3.83 -8.07
C VAL A 243 26.63 -3.07 -9.10
N PRO A 244 26.99 -1.80 -8.85
CA PRO A 244 27.94 -1.06 -9.68
C PRO A 244 29.31 -1.73 -9.71
N ALA A 245 30.03 -1.59 -10.83
CA ALA A 245 31.33 -2.24 -11.03
C ALA A 245 32.37 -1.90 -9.94
N HIS A 246 32.40 -0.65 -9.47
CA HIS A 246 33.34 -0.18 -8.44
C HIS A 246 33.04 -0.77 -7.04
N ARG A 247 31.88 -1.42 -6.84
CA ARG A 247 31.47 -2.04 -5.57
C ARG A 247 31.55 -3.56 -5.58
N LEU A 248 31.83 -4.20 -6.73
CA LEU A 248 31.93 -5.66 -6.83
C LEU A 248 33.04 -6.22 -5.94
N LYS A 249 34.25 -5.65 -6.00
CA LYS A 249 35.39 -6.14 -5.20
C LYS A 249 35.19 -5.97 -3.68
N PRO A 250 34.70 -4.81 -3.17
CA PRO A 250 34.28 -4.70 -1.77
C PRO A 250 33.20 -5.72 -1.37
N LEU A 251 32.23 -5.97 -2.25
CA LEU A 251 31.17 -6.95 -2.00
C LEU A 251 31.71 -8.39 -1.94
N GLU A 252 32.60 -8.77 -2.84
CA GLU A 252 33.27 -10.07 -2.82
C GLU A 252 34.06 -10.29 -1.53
N ASN A 253 34.79 -9.27 -1.07
CA ASN A 253 35.57 -9.35 0.17
C ASN A 253 34.65 -9.54 1.40
N ALA A 254 33.53 -8.83 1.48
CA ALA A 254 32.58 -8.92 2.58
C ALA A 254 31.53 -10.04 2.41
N TRP A 255 31.56 -10.79 1.30
CA TRP A 255 30.49 -11.71 0.90
C TRP A 255 30.21 -12.79 1.94
N LYS A 256 31.27 -13.34 2.56
CA LYS A 256 31.11 -14.40 3.59
C LYS A 256 30.34 -13.90 4.81
N GLU A 257 30.59 -12.67 5.24
CA GLU A 257 29.92 -12.06 6.39
C GLU A 257 28.47 -11.74 6.06
N ILE A 258 28.23 -11.11 4.90
CA ILE A 258 26.89 -10.81 4.37
C ILE A 258 26.06 -12.09 4.22
N TYR A 259 26.64 -13.12 3.61
CA TYR A 259 26.00 -14.43 3.41
C TYR A 259 25.61 -15.06 4.76
N ASN A 260 26.54 -15.10 5.72
CA ASN A 260 26.26 -15.68 7.03
C ASN A 260 25.11 -14.97 7.74
N LEU A 261 25.07 -13.65 7.69
CA LEU A 261 24.02 -12.87 8.34
C LEU A 261 22.65 -13.11 7.70
N ILE A 262 22.56 -13.02 6.37
CA ILE A 262 21.29 -13.19 5.63
C ILE A 262 20.81 -14.65 5.68
N TYR A 263 21.70 -15.61 5.41
CA TYR A 263 21.34 -17.02 5.33
C TYR A 263 21.08 -17.63 6.71
N LYS A 264 21.94 -17.38 7.70
CA LYS A 264 21.84 -18.05 9.00
C LYS A 264 20.90 -17.33 9.96
N VAL A 265 20.92 -16.00 10.00
CA VAL A 265 20.10 -15.22 10.94
C VAL A 265 18.73 -14.95 10.34
N MET A 266 18.67 -14.32 9.16
CA MET A 266 17.40 -13.91 8.56
C MET A 266 16.66 -15.05 7.85
N LYS A 267 17.32 -16.20 7.62
CA LYS A 267 16.80 -17.37 6.91
C LYS A 267 16.34 -17.06 5.48
N VAL A 268 17.07 -16.18 4.79
CA VAL A 268 16.82 -15.79 3.40
C VAL A 268 17.92 -16.38 2.52
N ASP A 269 17.56 -16.92 1.35
CA ASP A 269 18.52 -17.43 0.39
C ASP A 269 19.10 -16.26 -0.43
N ILE A 270 20.41 -16.28 -0.67
CA ILE A 270 21.13 -15.19 -1.33
C ILE A 270 22.16 -15.72 -2.30
N ARG A 271 22.14 -15.17 -3.52
CA ARG A 271 23.05 -15.53 -4.61
C ARG A 271 23.63 -14.27 -5.26
N MET A 272 24.92 -14.30 -5.54
CA MET A 272 25.57 -13.27 -6.36
C MET A 272 25.77 -13.77 -7.78
N ASN A 273 25.23 -13.04 -8.76
CA ASN A 273 25.48 -13.26 -10.17
C ASN A 273 26.51 -12.24 -10.68
N LEU A 274 27.75 -12.70 -10.84
CA LEU A 274 28.88 -11.87 -11.30
C LEU A 274 28.71 -11.38 -12.75
N LYS A 275 28.14 -12.19 -13.64
CA LYS A 275 27.93 -11.81 -15.05
C LYS A 275 26.87 -10.72 -15.18
N ALA A 276 25.75 -10.87 -14.47
CA ALA A 276 24.66 -9.90 -14.49
C ALA A 276 24.92 -8.69 -13.56
N ARG A 277 25.94 -8.76 -12.69
CA ARG A 277 26.22 -7.79 -11.60
C ARG A 277 25.01 -7.54 -10.71
N ARG A 278 24.36 -8.62 -10.28
CA ARG A 278 23.16 -8.58 -9.44
C ARG A 278 23.29 -9.53 -8.26
N VAL A 279 22.78 -9.10 -7.12
CA VAL A 279 22.52 -9.95 -5.97
C VAL A 279 21.04 -10.32 -5.99
N GLU A 280 20.76 -11.60 -5.98
CA GLU A 280 19.41 -12.16 -5.98
C GLU A 280 19.13 -12.72 -4.58
N LEU A 281 18.01 -12.30 -4.00
CA LEU A 281 17.52 -12.77 -2.71
C LEU A 281 16.19 -13.48 -2.92
N LYS A 282 15.97 -14.55 -2.17
CA LYS A 282 14.76 -15.38 -2.26
C LYS A 282 14.32 -15.80 -0.85
N ASN A 283 13.02 -15.71 -0.57
CA ASN A 283 12.47 -16.24 0.68
C ASN A 283 12.61 -17.78 0.76
N LYS A 284 12.77 -18.29 1.98
CA LYS A 284 12.72 -19.73 2.27
C LYS A 284 11.44 -20.04 3.06
N PRO A 285 10.97 -21.29 3.06
CA PRO A 285 9.85 -21.70 3.93
C PRO A 285 10.14 -21.50 5.43
N GLU A 286 11.42 -21.43 5.79
CA GLU A 286 11.92 -21.20 7.15
C GLU A 286 11.99 -19.71 7.52
N THR A 287 11.73 -18.79 6.59
CA THR A 287 11.76 -17.35 6.87
C THR A 287 10.58 -17.00 7.79
N PRO A 288 10.81 -16.41 8.98
CA PRO A 288 9.76 -16.19 9.96
C PRO A 288 8.83 -15.03 9.59
N ASP A 289 9.35 -13.99 8.93
CA ASP A 289 8.64 -12.75 8.61
C ASP A 289 8.85 -12.35 7.14
N ILE A 290 7.79 -11.85 6.49
CA ILE A 290 7.81 -11.37 5.10
C ILE A 290 8.75 -10.16 4.98
N GLY A 291 8.79 -9.32 6.01
CA GLY A 291 9.66 -8.15 6.09
C GLY A 291 11.16 -8.48 6.01
N HIS A 292 11.57 -9.71 6.34
CA HIS A 292 12.99 -10.12 6.28
C HIS A 292 13.57 -9.99 4.88
N LEU A 293 12.79 -10.34 3.85
CA LEU A 293 13.28 -10.30 2.47
C LEU A 293 13.58 -8.86 2.04
N GLN A 294 12.68 -7.93 2.37
CA GLN A 294 12.85 -6.51 2.09
C GLN A 294 14.03 -5.93 2.88
N ARG A 295 14.13 -6.21 4.18
CA ARG A 295 15.25 -5.77 5.02
C ARG A 295 16.60 -6.27 4.53
N CYS A 296 16.68 -7.52 4.07
CA CYS A 296 17.90 -8.06 3.46
C CYS A 296 18.24 -7.37 2.14
N ALA A 297 17.24 -7.07 1.31
CA ALA A 297 17.45 -6.31 0.08
C ALA A 297 17.95 -4.88 0.36
N ASP A 298 17.36 -4.20 1.35
CA ASP A 298 17.75 -2.85 1.76
C ASP A 298 19.14 -2.80 2.39
N PHE A 299 19.49 -3.81 3.20
CA PHE A 299 20.84 -3.99 3.74
C PHE A 299 21.89 -4.13 2.62
N VAL A 300 21.65 -5.01 1.65
CA VAL A 300 22.55 -5.17 0.49
C VAL A 300 22.61 -3.89 -0.31
N HIS A 301 21.46 -3.21 -0.49
CA HIS A 301 21.41 -1.93 -1.19
C HIS A 301 22.24 -0.85 -0.47
N ALA A 302 22.12 -0.71 0.85
CA ALA A 302 22.92 0.22 1.65
C ALA A 302 24.43 -0.07 1.53
N PHE A 303 24.83 -1.34 1.63
CA PHE A 303 26.24 -1.71 1.42
C PHE A 303 26.72 -1.36 0.02
N VAL A 304 25.88 -1.55 -1.00
CA VAL A 304 26.20 -1.17 -2.38
C VAL A 304 26.31 0.35 -2.54
N LEU A 305 25.51 1.15 -1.84
CA LEU A 305 25.59 2.62 -1.85
C LEU A 305 26.87 3.17 -1.18
N GLY A 306 27.62 2.33 -0.48
CA GLY A 306 28.92 2.68 0.09
C GLY A 306 28.96 2.76 1.61
N PHE A 307 27.88 2.40 2.30
CA PHE A 307 27.91 2.27 3.76
C PHE A 307 28.85 1.13 4.20
N GLU A 308 29.47 1.31 5.36
CA GLU A 308 30.28 0.26 5.98
C GLU A 308 29.40 -0.90 6.45
N PHE A 309 29.97 -2.10 6.52
CA PHE A 309 29.25 -3.31 6.92
C PHE A 309 28.57 -3.15 8.29
N ARG A 310 29.27 -2.56 9.27
CA ARG A 310 28.74 -2.34 10.64
C ARG A 310 27.54 -1.39 10.67
N ASP A 311 27.58 -0.33 9.85
CA ASP A 311 26.48 0.62 9.77
C ASP A 311 25.26 -0.02 9.08
N ALA A 312 25.50 -0.76 8.00
CA ALA A 312 24.44 -1.45 7.25
C ALA A 312 23.80 -2.57 8.09
N GLU A 313 24.58 -3.32 8.89
CA GLU A 313 24.07 -4.39 9.77
C GLU A 313 22.95 -3.90 10.70
N SER A 314 23.00 -2.62 11.10
CA SER A 314 21.99 -2.02 11.97
C SER A 314 20.58 -2.07 11.34
N MET A 315 20.48 -2.04 10.01
CA MET A 315 19.19 -2.15 9.28
C MET A 315 18.53 -3.51 9.42
N LEU A 316 19.30 -4.56 9.72
CA LEU A 316 18.74 -5.90 9.96
C LEU A 316 18.22 -6.05 11.40
N LYS A 317 18.65 -5.17 12.31
CA LYS A 317 18.27 -5.20 13.73
C LYS A 317 17.10 -4.27 14.03
N CYS A 318 16.99 -3.14 13.33
CA CYS A 318 16.00 -2.10 13.58
C CYS A 318 15.21 -1.78 12.30
N ASP A 319 13.88 -1.89 12.39
CA ASP A 319 12.97 -1.73 11.23
C ASP A 319 12.69 -0.25 10.91
N GLU A 320 13.07 0.67 11.79
CA GLU A 320 12.86 2.11 11.64
C GLU A 320 14.01 2.83 10.92
N LEU A 321 15.00 2.08 10.42
CA LEU A 321 16.15 2.65 9.71
C LEU A 321 15.89 2.69 8.21
N TYR A 322 16.00 3.88 7.65
CA TYR A 322 15.80 4.12 6.22
C TYR A 322 17.09 4.61 5.57
N VAL A 323 17.19 4.40 4.25
CA VAL A 323 18.23 5.00 3.42
C VAL A 323 17.61 6.02 2.49
N ASP A 324 18.12 7.24 2.58
CA ASP A 324 17.67 8.36 1.77
C ASP A 324 18.79 8.82 0.83
N SER A 325 18.49 8.93 -0.45
CA SER A 325 19.46 9.26 -1.50
C SER A 325 19.01 10.48 -2.28
N PHE A 326 19.89 11.47 -2.43
CA PHE A 326 19.60 12.66 -3.23
C PHE A 326 20.85 13.19 -3.95
N GLU A 327 20.65 13.94 -5.03
CA GLU A 327 21.73 14.58 -5.76
C GLU A 327 21.93 16.03 -5.33
N ILE A 328 23.19 16.47 -5.31
CA ILE A 328 23.53 17.88 -5.05
C ILE A 328 22.86 18.81 -6.08
N ARG A 329 22.68 18.31 -7.30
CA ARG A 329 22.06 19.03 -8.42
C ARG A 329 20.59 19.36 -8.19
N ASP A 330 19.88 18.52 -7.43
CA ASP A 330 18.46 18.72 -7.09
C ASP A 330 18.28 19.92 -6.15
N VAL A 331 19.29 20.24 -5.33
CA VAL A 331 19.27 21.37 -4.40
C VAL A 331 19.67 22.66 -5.11
N LYS A 332 20.74 22.59 -5.90
CA LYS A 332 21.26 23.74 -6.63
C LYS A 332 21.94 23.27 -7.91
N SER A 333 21.60 23.90 -9.03
CA SER A 333 22.27 23.65 -10.31
C SER A 333 23.71 24.19 -10.25
N LEU A 334 24.64 23.31 -9.90
CA LEU A 334 26.07 23.60 -9.74
C LEU A 334 26.87 22.86 -10.82
N ARG A 335 27.86 23.54 -11.40
CA ARG A 335 28.76 22.98 -12.42
C ARG A 335 30.22 23.30 -12.08
N GLY A 336 31.14 22.43 -12.52
CA GLY A 336 32.59 22.62 -12.40
C GLY A 336 33.04 22.89 -10.96
N GLU A 337 33.83 23.96 -10.77
CA GLU A 337 34.40 24.32 -9.47
C GLU A 337 33.37 24.48 -8.34
N HIS A 338 32.16 24.95 -8.65
CA HIS A 338 31.15 25.15 -7.62
C HIS A 338 30.64 23.83 -7.04
N LEU A 339 30.63 22.75 -7.84
CA LEU A 339 30.28 21.41 -7.38
C LEU A 339 31.36 20.87 -6.45
N SER A 340 32.63 20.92 -6.87
CA SER A 340 33.76 20.47 -6.04
C SER A 340 33.86 21.27 -4.75
N ARG A 341 33.57 22.58 -4.79
CA ARG A 341 33.51 23.45 -3.62
C ARG A 341 32.36 23.06 -2.67
N ALA A 342 31.19 22.70 -3.20
CA ALA A 342 30.06 22.24 -2.39
C ALA A 342 30.37 20.90 -1.71
N VAL A 343 30.92 19.92 -2.45
CA VAL A 343 31.38 18.63 -1.90
C VAL A 343 32.44 18.84 -0.83
N GLY A 344 33.42 19.72 -1.08
CA GLY A 344 34.45 20.07 -0.11
C GLY A 344 33.90 20.68 1.19
N ARG A 345 32.82 21.47 1.12
CA ARG A 345 32.13 22.01 2.31
C ARG A 345 31.36 20.95 3.09
N LEU A 346 30.73 20.01 2.39
CA LEU A 346 29.97 18.90 3.00
C LEU A 346 30.89 17.94 3.76
N SER A 347 32.00 17.54 3.14
CA SER A 347 33.00 16.69 3.79
C SER A 347 33.76 17.47 4.87
N GLY A 348 34.16 18.71 4.59
CA GLY A 348 35.08 19.46 5.43
C GLY A 348 36.49 18.87 5.45
N LYS A 349 37.43 19.53 6.14
CA LYS A 349 38.81 19.04 6.28
C LYS A 349 38.80 17.68 6.98
N SER A 350 39.27 16.63 6.29
CA SER A 350 39.30 15.25 6.81
C SER A 350 37.94 14.71 7.26
N GLY A 351 36.84 15.12 6.61
CA GLY A 351 35.51 14.63 6.97
C GLY A 351 34.90 15.28 8.21
N LYS A 352 35.55 16.26 8.84
CA LYS A 352 35.10 16.85 10.12
C LYS A 352 33.66 17.37 10.09
N THR A 353 33.23 17.98 8.98
CA THR A 353 31.86 18.50 8.85
C THR A 353 30.86 17.36 8.78
N LYS A 354 31.15 16.34 7.96
CA LYS A 354 30.36 15.12 7.85
C LYS A 354 30.20 14.45 9.22
N PHE A 355 31.31 14.17 9.91
CA PHE A 355 31.29 13.51 11.22
C PHE A 355 30.56 14.33 12.29
N ALA A 356 30.68 15.66 12.25
CA ALA A 356 29.94 16.54 13.17
C ALA A 356 28.43 16.46 12.95
N ILE A 357 27.98 16.36 11.69
CA ILE A 357 26.57 16.15 11.36
C ILE A 357 26.12 14.76 11.82
N GLU A 358 26.86 13.72 11.45
CA GLU A 358 26.55 12.33 11.82
C GLU A 358 26.39 12.13 13.33
N ASN A 359 27.32 12.66 14.12
CA ASN A 359 27.28 12.51 15.58
C ASN A 359 26.14 13.31 16.22
N ALA A 360 25.82 14.49 15.67
CA ALA A 360 24.75 15.32 16.22
C ALA A 360 23.35 14.82 15.84
N THR A 361 23.18 14.20 14.67
CA THR A 361 21.90 13.63 14.26
C THR A 361 21.79 12.14 14.54
N GLY A 362 22.85 11.45 14.97
CA GLY A 362 22.85 9.99 15.09
C GLY A 362 22.51 9.29 13.77
N THR A 363 23.00 9.82 12.65
CA THR A 363 22.82 9.24 11.31
C THR A 363 24.17 8.91 10.69
N ARG A 364 24.18 8.10 9.63
CA ARG A 364 25.37 7.85 8.82
C ARG A 364 25.22 8.47 7.45
N VAL A 365 26.28 9.09 6.93
CA VAL A 365 26.26 9.83 5.67
C VAL A 365 27.39 9.35 4.76
N VAL A 366 27.06 8.98 3.54
CA VAL A 366 28.03 8.66 2.50
C VAL A 366 27.92 9.71 1.40
N ILE A 367 29.06 10.29 1.02
CA ILE A 367 29.14 11.29 -0.05
C ILE A 367 29.90 10.63 -1.20
N ALA A 368 29.21 10.36 -2.31
CA ALA A 368 29.73 9.74 -3.51
C ALA A 368 29.61 10.71 -4.69
N ASP A 369 30.66 11.51 -4.89
CA ASP A 369 30.75 12.59 -5.89
C ASP A 369 29.54 13.55 -5.86
N THR A 370 28.54 13.31 -6.70
CA THR A 370 27.33 14.13 -6.82
C THR A 370 26.16 13.62 -6.00
N ARG A 371 26.22 12.37 -5.52
CA ARG A 371 25.17 11.74 -4.72
C ARG A 371 25.53 11.70 -3.25
N ILE A 372 24.53 11.94 -2.43
CA ILE A 372 24.62 11.87 -0.97
C ILE A 372 23.60 10.86 -0.50
N HIS A 373 24.05 9.93 0.33
CA HIS A 373 23.24 8.90 0.95
C HIS A 373 23.24 9.12 2.46
N VAL A 374 22.07 9.09 3.08
CA VAL A 374 21.89 9.26 4.53
C VAL A 374 21.13 8.06 5.06
N LEU A 375 21.67 7.42 6.10
CA LEU A 375 21.08 6.28 6.78
C LEU A 375 20.71 6.66 8.22
N GLY A 376 19.48 6.35 8.63
CA GLY A 376 18.98 6.63 9.98
C GLY A 376 17.45 6.62 10.09
N PRO A 377 16.90 6.99 11.24
CA PRO A 377 15.47 7.18 11.41
C PRO A 377 14.97 8.38 10.59
N PHE A 378 13.74 8.30 10.08
CA PHE A 378 13.16 9.31 9.17
C PHE A 378 13.24 10.75 9.72
N ALA A 379 12.88 10.97 10.99
CA ALA A 379 12.93 12.28 11.62
C ALA A 379 14.36 12.86 11.64
N ARG A 380 15.35 12.02 11.91
CA ARG A 380 16.76 12.42 11.99
C ARG A 380 17.37 12.63 10.60
N ILE A 381 17.00 11.81 9.62
CA ILE A 381 17.35 12.00 8.20
C ILE A 381 16.90 13.38 7.72
N LYS A 382 15.66 13.78 8.01
CA LYS A 382 15.14 15.09 7.60
C LYS A 382 15.98 16.25 8.13
N VAL A 383 16.44 16.15 9.38
CA VAL A 383 17.31 17.17 10.00
C VAL A 383 18.70 17.17 9.35
N ALA A 384 19.31 16.00 9.15
CA ALA A 384 20.59 15.86 8.47
C ALA A 384 20.52 16.43 7.04
N ARG A 385 19.51 16.05 6.26
CA ARG A 385 19.24 16.56 4.90
C ARG A 385 19.11 18.07 4.89
N ASN A 386 18.35 18.66 5.79
CA ASN A 386 18.21 20.13 5.88
C ASN A 386 19.55 20.84 6.15
N CYS A 387 20.41 20.26 6.99
CA CYS A 387 21.76 20.77 7.24
C CYS A 387 22.66 20.65 6.02
N LEU A 388 22.64 19.51 5.33
CA LEU A 388 23.41 19.27 4.09
C LEU A 388 22.95 20.24 2.98
N CYS A 389 21.65 20.41 2.78
CA CYS A 389 21.09 21.38 1.85
C CYS A 389 21.51 22.82 2.19
N SER A 390 21.52 23.19 3.48
CA SER A 390 21.96 24.52 3.92
C SER A 390 23.43 24.80 3.58
N LEU A 391 24.29 23.78 3.70
CA LEU A 391 25.71 23.86 3.33
C LEU A 391 25.89 23.99 1.81
N ILE A 392 25.13 23.23 1.02
CA ILE A 392 25.11 23.33 -0.45
C ILE A 392 24.65 24.72 -0.92
N MET A 393 23.62 25.27 -0.27
CA MET A 393 23.08 26.60 -0.58
C MET A 393 24.04 27.75 -0.26
N GLY A 394 25.06 27.49 0.56
CA GLY A 394 26.12 28.44 0.84
C GLY A 394 26.18 28.93 2.29
N SER A 395 25.31 28.46 3.18
CA SER A 395 25.25 28.92 4.57
C SER A 395 26.56 28.68 5.33
N PRO A 396 27.07 29.65 6.12
CA PRO A 396 28.30 29.47 6.89
C PRO A 396 28.23 28.24 7.81
N ALA A 397 29.28 27.42 7.84
CA ALA A 397 29.30 26.18 8.62
C ALA A 397 29.01 26.42 10.12
N ALA A 398 29.52 27.51 10.69
CA ALA A 398 29.25 27.89 12.08
C ALA A 398 27.74 28.08 12.37
N LYS A 399 27.00 28.69 11.43
CA LYS A 399 25.54 28.87 11.56
C LYS A 399 24.79 27.55 11.44
N VAL A 400 25.28 26.63 10.61
CA VAL A 400 24.71 25.29 10.48
C VAL A 400 24.94 24.49 11.76
N TYR A 401 26.14 24.54 12.35
CA TYR A 401 26.43 23.85 13.61
C TYR A 401 25.63 24.36 14.80
N SER A 402 25.43 25.68 14.92
CA SER A 402 24.61 26.24 16.01
C SER A 402 23.15 25.83 15.87
N LYS A 403 22.60 25.84 14.65
CA LYS A 403 21.25 25.34 14.37
C LYS A 403 21.15 23.84 14.64
N LEU A 404 22.14 23.06 14.20
CA LEU A 404 22.19 21.61 14.38
C LEU A 404 22.19 21.24 15.86
N ARG A 405 23.02 21.89 16.69
CA ARG A 405 23.05 21.65 18.14
C ARG A 405 21.70 21.92 18.81
N ARG A 406 21.00 22.98 18.40
CA ARG A 406 19.65 23.31 18.92
C ARG A 406 18.58 22.30 18.51
N VAL A 407 18.69 21.73 17.31
CA VAL A 407 17.73 20.75 16.81
C VAL A 407 18.02 19.36 17.39
N ALA A 408 19.29 18.96 17.47
CA ALA A 408 19.72 17.72 18.10
C ALA A 408 19.22 17.60 19.54
N SER A 409 19.38 18.66 20.35
CA SER A 409 18.89 18.66 21.73
C SER A 409 17.38 18.48 21.87
N ARG A 410 16.60 18.76 20.82
CA ARG A 410 15.14 18.53 20.79
C ARG A 410 14.79 17.13 20.28
N LEU A 411 15.63 16.53 19.46
CA LEU A 411 15.45 15.16 18.99
C LEU A 411 15.74 14.16 20.11
N ASP A 412 16.73 14.45 20.95
CA ASP A 412 17.08 13.60 22.09
C ASP A 412 16.04 13.67 23.23
N SER A 413 15.17 14.70 23.26
CA SER A 413 14.06 14.79 24.21
C SER A 413 12.78 14.08 23.77
N ILE A 414 12.75 13.59 22.52
CA ILE A 414 11.58 12.91 21.91
C ILE A 414 11.83 11.39 21.78
N ALA A 415 13.09 10.96 21.85
CA ALA A 415 13.49 9.56 21.95
C ALA A 415 13.54 9.13 23.43
#